data_AF-A0A963XAC7-F1
#
_entry.id   AF-A0A963XAC7-F1
#
_cell.length_a   1.000
_cell.length_b   1.000
_cell.length_c   1.000
_cell.angle_alpha   90.00
_cell.angle_beta   90.00
_cell.angle_gamma   90.00
#
_symmetry.space_group_name_H-M   'P 1'
#
loop_
_entity.id
_entity.type
_entity.pdbx_description
1 polymer ?
#
loop_
_entity_poly.entity_id
_entity_poly.type
_entity_poly.pdbx_seq_one_letter_code
_entity_poly.pdbx_strand_id
1 'polypeptide(L)' 'LDDVFGGTFKNSYASAGNTIELARQADMIIGAVLIPGAAAPKLISKAQLAELKPGAALVDVAIDQG' A
#
# COMPACT_ATOMS: atom_id res chain seq x y z
N LEU A 1 -7.21 -14.81 -2.41
CA LEU A 1 -5.80 -14.67 -2.86
C LEU A 1 -5.08 -15.98 -2.67
N ASP A 2 -5.10 -16.54 -1.46
CA ASP A 2 -4.40 -17.80 -1.16
C ASP A 2 -4.89 -18.97 -2.02
N ASP A 3 -6.20 -19.07 -2.30
CA ASP A 3 -6.76 -20.13 -3.15
C ASP A 3 -6.27 -20.06 -4.61
N VAL A 4 -5.98 -18.86 -5.12
CA VAL A 4 -5.58 -18.63 -6.51
C VAL A 4 -4.06 -18.68 -6.66
N PHE A 5 -3.33 -18.25 -5.64
CA PHE A 5 -1.88 -18.05 -5.68
C PHE A 5 -1.10 -18.97 -4.74
N GLY A 6 -1.75 -19.99 -4.17
CA GLY A 6 -1.10 -21.07 -3.41
C GLY A 6 -0.31 -20.58 -2.19
N GLY A 7 -0.77 -19.53 -1.51
CA GLY A 7 -0.09 -18.97 -0.33
C GLY A 7 1.24 -18.25 -0.61
N THR A 8 1.52 -17.89 -1.87
CA THR A 8 2.72 -17.11 -2.22
C THR A 8 2.68 -15.67 -1.69
N PHE A 9 1.48 -15.15 -1.41
CA PHE A 9 1.29 -13.83 -0.79
C PHE A 9 1.12 -13.94 0.72
N LYS A 10 1.73 -13.00 1.45
CA LYS A 10 1.43 -12.79 2.86
C LYS A 10 0.40 -11.69 2.97
N ASN A 11 -0.81 -12.06 3.38
CA ASN A 11 -1.91 -11.11 3.55
C ASN A 11 -1.98 -10.63 5.00
N SER A 12 -2.38 -9.38 5.19
CA SER A 12 -2.67 -8.79 6.50
C SER A 12 -3.96 -7.99 6.39
N TYR A 13 -4.69 -7.88 7.50
CA TYR A 13 -5.81 -6.93 7.58
C TYR A 13 -5.32 -5.51 7.26
N ALA A 14 -6.11 -4.79 6.47
CA ALA A 14 -5.86 -3.41 6.09
C ALA A 14 -6.20 -2.47 7.26
N SER A 15 -5.25 -2.30 8.16
CA SER A 15 -5.29 -1.32 9.25
C SER A 15 -4.19 -0.28 9.07
N ALA A 16 -4.36 0.89 9.67
CA ALA A 16 -3.33 1.95 9.61
C ALA A 16 -1.99 1.47 10.18
N GLY A 17 -2.03 0.71 11.29
CA GLY A 17 -0.84 0.15 11.93
C GLY A 17 -0.11 -0.87 11.05
N ASN A 18 -0.82 -1.88 10.54
CA ASN A 18 -0.21 -2.92 9.73
C ASN A 18 0.33 -2.35 8.41
N THR A 19 -0.39 -1.38 7.82
CA THR A 19 0.05 -0.70 6.59
C THR A 19 1.41 -0.03 6.77
N ILE A 20 1.59 0.78 7.82
CA ILE A 20 2.86 1.48 8.02
C ILE A 20 3.98 0.52 8.46
N GLU A 21 3.69 -0.48 9.29
CA GLU A 21 4.68 -1.47 9.71
C GLU A 21 5.26 -2.27 8.54
N LEU A 22 4.40 -2.66 7.58
CA LEU A 22 4.83 -3.33 6.36
C LEU A 22 5.52 -2.35 5.40
N ALA A 23 5.01 -1.13 5.26
CA ALA A 23 5.58 -0.11 4.39
C ALA A 23 7.02 0.27 4.77
N ARG A 24 7.34 0.39 6.07
CA ARG A 24 8.71 0.64 6.58
C ARG A 24 9.72 -0.42 6.14
N GLN A 25 9.26 -1.64 5.84
CA GLN A 25 10.11 -2.77 5.45
C GLN A 25 10.15 -2.97 3.93
N ALA A 26 9.30 -2.29 3.17
CA ALA A 26 9.15 -2.50 1.73
C ALA A 26 10.18 -1.70 0.94
N ASP A 27 10.77 -2.34 -0.08
CA ASP A 27 11.61 -1.66 -1.09
C ASP A 27 10.77 -1.09 -2.23
N MET A 28 9.55 -1.60 -2.41
CA MET A 28 8.55 -1.08 -3.34
C MET A 28 7.15 -1.22 -2.73
N ILE A 29 6.34 -0.18 -2.90
CA ILE A 29 4.94 -0.13 -2.47
C ILE A 29 4.09 0.19 -3.69
N ILE A 30 3.04 -0.61 -3.92
CA ILE A 30 2.08 -0.42 -5.01
C ILE A 30 0.72 -0.11 -4.40
N GLY A 31 0.26 1.13 -4.55
CA GLY A 31 -1.10 1.54 -4.24
C GLY A 31 -2.04 1.15 -5.38
N ALA A 32 -2.96 0.22 -5.10
CA ALA A 32 -3.92 -0.27 -6.09
C ALA A 32 -5.35 -0.30 -5.51
N VAL A 33 -5.69 0.71 -4.70
CA VAL A 33 -7.03 0.82 -4.11
C VAL A 33 -7.97 1.50 -5.09
N LEU A 34 -9.13 0.90 -5.28
CA LEU A 34 -10.21 1.42 -6.11
C LEU A 34 -11.46 1.59 -5.24
N ILE A 35 -11.99 2.81 -5.16
CA ILE A 35 -13.31 3.07 -4.56
C ILE A 35 -14.20 3.66 -5.65
N PRO A 36 -15.14 2.87 -6.23
CA PRO A 36 -16.01 3.36 -7.28
C PRO A 36 -16.79 4.62 -6.84
N GLY A 37 -16.67 5.70 -7.62
CA GLY A 37 -17.39 6.95 -7.38
C GLY A 37 -16.83 7.83 -6.25
N ALA A 38 -15.67 7.49 -5.68
CA ALA A 38 -15.00 8.30 -4.67
C ALA A 38 -13.50 8.39 -4.93
N ALA A 39 -12.84 9.35 -4.27
CA ALA A 39 -11.39 9.45 -4.31
C ALA A 39 -10.73 8.26 -3.61
N ALA A 40 -9.52 7.90 -4.05
CA ALA A 40 -8.74 6.87 -3.36
C ALA A 40 -8.40 7.33 -1.92
N PRO A 41 -8.41 6.40 -0.95
CA PRO A 41 -8.07 6.74 0.43
C PRO A 41 -6.56 6.93 0.55
N LYS A 42 -6.15 7.94 1.33
CA LYS A 42 -4.74 8.16 1.67
C LYS A 42 -4.30 7.15 2.72
N LEU A 43 -3.73 6.02 2.29
CA LEU A 43 -3.29 4.95 3.19
C LEU A 43 -1.97 5.27 3.92
N ILE A 44 -1.10 6.07 3.30
CA ILE A 44 0.17 6.52 3.86
C ILE A 44 0.17 8.05 3.82
N SER A 45 0.32 8.68 4.98
CA SER A 45 0.40 10.14 5.07
C SER A 45 1.75 10.67 4.59
N LYS A 46 1.81 11.95 4.21
CA LYS A 46 3.06 12.59 3.80
C LYS A 46 4.15 12.53 4.89
N ALA A 47 3.77 12.58 6.17
CA ALA A 47 4.71 12.46 7.28
C ALA A 47 5.32 11.04 7.36
N GLN A 48 4.52 10.02 7.10
CA GLN A 48 4.95 8.62 7.12
C GLN A 48 5.86 8.25 5.95
N LEU A 49 5.87 9.02 4.85
CA LEU A 49 6.80 8.80 3.74
C LEU A 49 8.27 8.90 4.18
N ALA A 50 8.56 9.71 5.22
CA ALA A 50 9.91 9.84 5.77
C ALA A 50 10.36 8.59 6.55
N GLU A 51 9.44 7.68 6.88
CA GLU A 51 9.74 6.44 7.60
C GLU A 51 10.05 5.27 6.66
N LEU A 52 9.89 5.46 5.35
CA LEU A 52 10.19 4.44 4.36
C LEU A 52 11.70 4.27 4.19
N LYS A 53 12.11 3.10 3.68
CA LYS A 53 13.50 2.85 3.34
C LYS A 53 14.01 3.91 2.34
N PRO A 54 15.22 4.45 2.51
CA PRO A 54 15.86 5.27 1.49
C PRO A 54 15.91 4.52 0.15
N GLY A 55 15.44 5.16 -0.92
CA GLY A 55 15.37 4.55 -2.25
C GLY A 55 14.16 3.65 -2.50
N ALA A 56 13.23 3.52 -1.54
CA ALA A 56 11.97 2.80 -1.78
C ALA A 56 11.16 3.46 -2.91
N ALA A 57 10.61 2.63 -3.78
CA ALA A 57 9.76 3.07 -4.88
C ALA A 57 8.27 3.05 -4.47
N LEU A 58 7.56 4.14 -4.76
CA LEU A 58 6.11 4.21 -4.60
C LEU A 58 5.45 4.27 -5.98
N VAL A 59 4.56 3.33 -6.26
CA VAL A 59 3.76 3.27 -7.48
C VAL A 59 2.30 3.49 -7.10
N ASP A 60 1.65 4.45 -7.73
CA ASP A 60 0.23 4.73 -7.53
C ASP A 60 -0.56 4.40 -8.80
N VAL A 61 -1.32 3.32 -8.75
CA VAL A 61 -2.18 2.86 -9.85
C VAL A 61 -3.50 3.63 -9.87
N ALA A 62 -3.89 4.24 -8.74
CA ALA A 62 -5.14 4.97 -8.59
C ALA A 62 -4.98 6.47 -8.85
N ILE A 63 -3.89 6.90 -9.50
CA ILE A 63 -3.55 8.32 -9.68
C ILE A 63 -4.64 9.12 -10.39
N ASP A 64 -5.40 8.49 -11.28
CA ASP A 64 -6.51 9.10 -12.01
C ASP A 64 -7.80 9.24 -11.15
N GLN A 65 -7.83 8.66 -9.94
CA GLN A 65 -8.92 8.78 -8.97
C GLN A 65 -8.61 9.75 -7.81
N GLY A 66 -7.43 10.39 -7.82
CA GLY A 66 -7.03 11.45 -6.90
C GLY A 66 -6.16 11.01 -5.72
#